data_AF-A0A2Z5VK65-F1
#
_entry.id   AF-A0A2Z5VK65-F1
#
_cell.length_a   1.000
_cell.length_b   1.000
_cell.length_c   1.000
_cell.angle_alpha   90.00
_cell.angle_beta   90.00
_cell.angle_gamma   90.00
#
_symmetry.space_group_name_H-M   'P 1'
#
loop_
_entity.id
_entity.type
_entity.pdbx_description
1 polymer ?
#
loop_
_entity_poly.entity_id
_entity_poly.type
_entity_poly.pdbx_seq_one_letter_code
_entity_poly.pdbx_strand_id
1 'polypeptide(L)'
;MMTQSIRRSMLTVMATLPLLFSSATLHAQANSVQQQLEALEKSSGGRLGVALINTADNSQILYRADERFAMCSTSKVMAAAAV
;
A
#
# COMPACT_ATOMS: atom_id res chain seq x y z
N MET A 1 16.17 22.35 50.45
CA MET A 1 16.55 22.58 49.03
C MET A 1 16.44 21.34 48.12
N MET A 2 16.21 20.11 48.63
CA MET A 2 16.11 18.87 47.82
C MET A 2 14.71 18.54 47.24
N THR A 3 13.67 19.29 47.57
CA THR A 3 12.28 18.99 47.13
C THR A 3 11.82 19.78 45.89
N GLN A 4 12.57 20.80 45.46
CA GLN A 4 12.25 21.62 44.29
C GLN A 4 12.77 21.02 42.96
N SER A 5 13.88 20.27 42.97
CA SER A 5 14.44 19.67 41.75
C SER A 5 13.59 18.49 41.22
N ILE A 6 12.90 17.77 42.11
CA ILE A 6 12.06 16.62 41.78
C ILE A 6 10.77 17.07 41.08
N ARG A 7 10.14 18.15 41.56
CA ARG A 7 8.94 18.74 40.93
C ARG A 7 9.22 19.29 39.52
N ARG A 8 10.42 19.84 39.30
CA ARG A 8 10.86 20.36 37.99
C ARG A 8 11.15 19.25 36.98
N SER A 9 11.66 18.09 37.42
CA SER A 9 11.85 16.93 36.53
C SER A 9 10.56 16.23 36.14
N MET A 10 9.50 16.30 36.97
CA MET A 10 8.21 15.70 36.61
C MET A 10 7.44 16.50 35.55
N LEU A 11 7.63 17.82 35.50
CA LEU A 11 7.00 18.69 34.50
C LEU A 11 7.61 18.55 33.10
N THR A 12 8.87 18.12 32.97
CA THR A 12 9.53 17.91 31.68
C THR A 12 9.18 16.58 31.00
N VAL A 13 8.65 15.58 31.72
CA VAL A 13 8.27 14.28 31.14
C VAL A 13 6.85 14.29 30.53
N MET A 14 5.94 15.14 31.02
CA MET A 14 4.56 15.22 30.51
C MET A 14 4.40 16.00 29.20
N ALA A 15 5.38 16.82 28.81
CA ALA A 15 5.28 17.66 27.62
C ALA A 15 5.73 16.97 26.32
N THR A 16 6.45 15.84 26.40
CA THR A 16 7.01 15.15 25.22
C THR A 16 6.17 13.95 24.76
N LEU A 17 5.26 13.46 25.62
CA LEU A 17 4.40 12.31 25.30
C LEU A 17 3.37 12.55 24.18
N PRO A 18 2.74 13.74 24.03
CA PRO A 18 1.75 13.97 22.96
C PRO A 18 2.38 14.02 21.56
N LEU A 19 3.67 14.38 21.47
CA LEU A 19 4.38 14.53 20.21
C LEU A 19 4.72 13.18 19.54
N LEU A 20 4.78 12.09 20.32
CA LEU A 20 4.99 10.73 19.77
C LEU A 20 3.69 10.09 19.26
N PHE A 21 2.52 10.52 19.73
CA PHE A 21 1.23 9.97 19.30
C PHE A 21 0.62 10.69 18.09
N SER A 22 1.00 11.95 17.83
CA SER A 22 0.44 12.75 16.73
C SER A 22 0.96 12.33 15.34
N SER A 23 2.07 11.60 15.27
CA SER A 23 2.66 11.16 13.98
C SER A 23 1.90 10.02 13.31
N ALA A 24 1.00 9.32 14.02
CA ALA A 24 0.26 8.18 13.47
C ALA A 24 -0.99 8.57 12.65
N THR A 25 -1.50 9.80 12.81
CA THR A 25 -2.79 10.21 12.23
C THR A 25 -2.68 10.93 10.87
N LEU A 26 -1.46 11.15 10.37
CA LEU A 26 -1.25 11.85 9.09
C LEU A 26 -0.77 10.92 7.97
N HIS A 27 -1.18 9.66 7.97
CA HIS A 27 -1.18 8.88 6.74
C HIS A 27 -2.45 9.22 5.98
N ALA A 28 -2.42 10.32 5.23
CA ALA A 28 -3.50 10.71 4.34
C ALA A 28 -3.89 9.50 3.50
N GLN A 29 -5.13 9.05 3.67
CA GLN A 29 -5.66 7.79 3.14
C GLN A 29 -5.95 7.95 1.64
N ALA A 30 -4.89 8.11 0.83
CA ALA A 30 -4.99 7.82 -0.58
C ALA A 30 -5.26 6.32 -0.69
N ASN A 31 -6.42 5.95 -1.25
CA ASN A 31 -6.71 4.54 -1.49
C ASN A 31 -5.55 3.96 -2.29
N SER A 32 -4.84 2.99 -1.73
CA SER A 32 -3.75 2.34 -2.45
C SER A 32 -4.31 1.69 -3.72
N VAL A 33 -3.51 1.60 -4.78
CA VAL A 33 -3.93 0.95 -6.03
C VAL A 33 -4.44 -0.47 -5.73
N GLN A 34 -3.87 -1.15 -4.75
CA GLN A 34 -4.31 -2.46 -4.25
C GLN A 34 -5.76 -2.43 -3.71
N GLN A 35 -6.14 -1.42 -2.93
CA GLN A 35 -7.51 -1.27 -2.42
C GLN A 35 -8.50 -1.01 -3.55
N GLN A 36 -8.10 -0.24 -4.57
CA GLN A 36 -8.93 0.00 -5.76
C GLN A 36 -9.13 -1.27 -6.58
N LEU A 37 -8.06 -2.05 -6.79
CA LEU A 37 -8.12 -3.34 -7.49
C LEU A 37 -8.97 -4.36 -6.71
N GLU A 38 -8.88 -4.39 -5.39
CA GLU A 38 -9.74 -5.23 -4.55
C GLU A 38 -11.21 -4.83 -4.65
N ALA A 39 -11.51 -3.53 -4.64
CA ALA A 39 -12.87 -3.03 -4.82
C ALA A 39 -13.43 -3.38 -6.21
N LEU A 40 -12.60 -3.27 -7.26
CA LEU A 40 -12.96 -3.64 -8.64
C LEU A 40 -13.19 -5.15 -8.77
N GLU A 41 -12.35 -5.96 -8.15
CA GLU A 41 -12.52 -7.41 -8.11
C GLU A 41 -13.88 -7.76 -7.47
N LYS A 42 -14.20 -7.16 -6.31
CA LYS A 42 -15.49 -7.37 -5.64
C LYS A 42 -16.68 -6.94 -6.50
N SER A 43 -16.60 -5.78 -7.15
CA SER A 43 -17.70 -5.28 -7.98
C SER A 43 -17.91 -6.07 -9.27
N SER A 44 -16.85 -6.69 -9.81
CA SER A 44 -16.91 -7.52 -11.01
C SER A 44 -17.68 -8.83 -10.83
N GLY A 45 -17.85 -9.31 -9.59
CA GLY A 45 -18.40 -10.63 -9.28
C GLY A 45 -17.50 -11.80 -9.70
N GLY A 46 -16.25 -11.54 -10.09
CA GLY A 46 -15.31 -12.53 -10.60
C GLY A 46 -13.94 -12.53 -9.89
N ARG A 47 -12.93 -13.00 -10.63
CA ARG A 47 -11.51 -12.95 -10.23
C ARG A 47 -10.78 -11.97 -11.12
N LEU A 48 -9.91 -11.15 -10.52
CA LEU A 48 -9.16 -10.12 -11.23
C LEU A 48 -7.65 -10.34 -11.03
N GLY A 49 -6.92 -10.55 -12.12
CA GLY A 49 -5.45 -10.58 -12.14
C GLY A 49 -4.93 -9.39 -12.92
N VAL A 50 -3.96 -8.67 -12.35
CA VAL A 50 -3.42 -7.42 -12.92
C VAL A 50 -1.91 -7.33 -12.70
N ALA A 51 -1.18 -7.01 -13.77
CA ALA A 51 0.24 -6.66 -13.73
C ALA A 51 0.46 -5.36 -14.51
N LEU A 52 0.92 -4.31 -13.84
CA LEU A 52 1.33 -3.04 -14.45
C LEU A 52 2.84 -2.95 -14.36
N ILE A 53 3.49 -2.70 -15.49
CA ILE A 53 4.95 -2.55 -15.59
C ILE A 53 5.23 -1.16 -16.14
N ASN A 54 5.93 -0.33 -15.36
CA ASN A 54 6.48 0.91 -15.87
C ASN A 54 7.73 0.58 -16.69
N THR A 55 7.66 0.76 -18.01
CA THR A 55 8.77 0.40 -18.91
C THR A 55 9.94 1.37 -18.85
N ALA A 56 9.83 2.50 -18.15
CA ALA A 56 10.92 3.45 -17.96
C ALA A 56 11.92 3.01 -16.87
N ASP A 57 11.41 2.39 -15.79
CA ASP A 57 12.20 2.05 -14.60
C ASP A 57 11.98 0.62 -14.06
N ASN A 58 11.12 -0.17 -14.71
CA ASN A 58 10.71 -1.52 -14.31
C ASN A 58 9.99 -1.62 -12.96
N SER A 59 9.51 -0.51 -12.40
CA SER A 59 8.60 -0.56 -11.25
C SER A 59 7.30 -1.26 -11.63
N GLN A 60 6.75 -2.03 -10.68
CA GLN A 60 5.60 -2.88 -10.94
C GLN A 60 4.52 -2.74 -9.87
N ILE A 61 3.27 -2.87 -10.31
CA ILE A 61 2.13 -3.10 -9.43
C ILE A 61 1.52 -4.44 -9.84
N LEU A 62 1.58 -5.40 -8.93
CA LEU A 62 1.10 -6.76 -9.15
C LEU A 62 -0.09 -7.06 -8.22
N TYR A 63 -1.15 -7.63 -8.78
CA TYR A 63 -2.34 -8.07 -8.04
C TYR A 63 -2.76 -9.44 -8.56
N ARG A 64 -2.61 -10.48 -7.71
CA ARG A 64 -2.82 -11.89 -8.08
C ARG A 64 -2.03 -12.34 -9.33
N ALA A 65 -0.84 -11.79 -9.52
CA ALA A 65 -0.03 -12.02 -10.73
C ALA A 65 0.42 -13.48 -10.92
N ASP A 66 0.51 -14.26 -9.84
CA ASP A 66 0.89 -15.67 -9.86
C ASP A 66 -0.31 -16.63 -10.03
N GLU A 67 -1.54 -16.11 -10.05
CA GLU A 67 -2.73 -16.91 -10.33
C GLU A 67 -2.89 -17.19 -11.82
N ARG A 68 -3.46 -18.35 -12.17
CA ARG A 68 -3.67 -18.75 -13.56
C ARG A 68 -5.03 -18.24 -14.07
N PHE A 69 -5.02 -17.58 -15.23
CA PHE A 69 -6.21 -17.11 -15.94
C PHE A 69 -6.28 -17.71 -17.34
N ALA A 70 -7.50 -17.92 -17.86
CA ALA A 70 -7.68 -18.34 -19.25
C ALA A 70 -7.24 -17.21 -20.20
N MET A 71 -6.27 -17.49 -21.08
CA MET A 71 -5.77 -16.47 -22.02
C MET A 71 -6.79 -16.12 -23.11
N CYS A 72 -7.67 -17.04 -23.50
CA CYS A 72 -8.61 -16.84 -24.60
C CYS A 72 -7.87 -16.28 -25.85
N SER A 73 -8.35 -15.18 -26.43
CA SER A 73 -7.72 -14.55 -27.59
C SER A 73 -6.42 -13.80 -27.29
N THR A 74 -6.04 -13.54 -26.03
CA THR A 74 -4.76 -12.86 -25.73
C THR A 74 -3.54 -13.73 -26.06
N SER A 75 -3.71 -15.06 -26.05
CA SER A 75 -2.70 -16.02 -26.50
C SER A 75 -2.21 -15.79 -27.94
N LYS A 76 -3.03 -15.15 -28.78
CA LYS A 76 -2.68 -14.82 -30.17
C LYS A 76 -1.46 -13.91 -30.27
N VAL A 77 -1.16 -13.10 -29.25
CA VAL A 77 0.06 -12.27 -29.21
C VAL A 77 1.30 -13.16 -29.28
N MET A 78 1.32 -14.24 -28.48
CA MET A 78 2.43 -15.21 -28.50
C MET A 78 2.47 -15.98 -29.81
N ALA A 79 1.31 -16.40 -30.34
CA ALA A 79 1.24 -17.11 -31.60
C ALA A 79 1.75 -16.27 -32.78
N ALA A 80 1.40 -14.99 -32.84
CA ALA A 80 1.87 -14.08 -33.88
C ALA A 80 3.36 -13.76 -33.77
N ALA A 81 3.91 -13.69 -32.56
CA ALA A 81 5.34 -13.52 -32.34
C ALA A 81 6.18 -14.76 -32.72
N ALA A 82 5.54 -15.93 -32.80
CA ALA A 82 6.19 -17.21 -33.12
C ALA A 82 6.19 -17.56 -34.62
N VAL A 83 5.49 -16.77 -35.46
CA VAL A 83 5.43 -16.91 -36.93
C VAL A 83 6.31 -15.85 -37.56
#